data_AF-A0A5K0YZL6-F1
#
_entry.id   AF-A0A5K0YZL6-F1
#
_cell.length_a   1.000
_cell.length_b   1.000
_cell.length_c   1.000
_cell.angle_alpha   90.00
_cell.angle_beta   90.00
_cell.angle_gamma   90.00
#
_symmetry.space_group_name_H-M   'P 1'
#
loop_
_entity.id
_entity.type
_entity.pdbx_description
1 polymer ?
#
loop_
_entity_poly.entity_id
_entity_poly.type
_entity_poly.pdbx_seq_one_letter_code
_entity_poly.pdbx_strand_id
1 'polypeptide(L)' 'VSRLSRKSVCFVMFVDENTLETMSLEGQKPDQMGFVGLWKIVVVKNLPYSDMRRVGKVPKFLAHRLFTTA' A
#
# COMPACT_ATOMS: atom_id res chain seq x y z
N VAL A 1 3.05 -14.66 -9.14
CA VAL A 1 2.60 -13.56 -10.04
C VAL A 1 3.14 -13.83 -11.45
N SER A 2 2.30 -13.84 -12.48
CA SER A 2 2.76 -14.13 -13.86
C SER A 2 3.59 -12.97 -14.43
N ARG A 3 4.42 -13.24 -15.46
CA ARG A 3 5.18 -12.19 -16.17
C ARG A 3 4.27 -11.15 -16.81
N LEU A 4 3.11 -11.57 -17.32
CA LEU A 4 2.11 -10.68 -17.89
C LEU A 4 1.51 -9.77 -16.81
N SER A 5 1.13 -10.33 -15.66
CA SER A 5 0.55 -9.57 -14.55
C SER A 5 1.53 -8.55 -13.97
N ARG A 6 2.83 -8.88 -13.84
CA ARG A 6 3.86 -7.92 -13.40
C ARG A 6 3.99 -6.69 -14.31
N LYS A 7 3.64 -6.81 -15.60
CA LYS A 7 3.71 -5.71 -16.57
C LYS A 7 2.40 -4.92 -16.69
N SER A 8 1.26 -5.55 -16.41
CA SER A 8 -0.07 -5.00 -16.70
C SER A 8 -0.85 -4.55 -15.47
N VAL A 9 -0.46 -4.99 -14.27
CA VAL A 9 -1.20 -4.71 -13.04
C VAL A 9 -0.33 -3.88 -12.09
N CYS A 10 -0.90 -2.82 -11.55
CA CYS A 10 -0.29 -2.03 -10.47
C CYS A 10 -0.55 -2.73 -9.13
N PHE A 11 0.52 -3.16 -8.46
CA PHE A 11 0.46 -3.71 -7.11
C PHE A 11 0.73 -2.58 -6.12
N VAL A 12 -0.28 -2.22 -5.32
CA VAL A 12 -0.20 -1.14 -4.35
C VAL A 12 -0.54 -1.69 -2.96
N MET A 13 0.26 -1.32 -1.97
CA MET A 13 0.05 -1.68 -0.57
C MET A 13 -0.08 -0.40 0.26
N PHE A 14 -1.20 -0.27 0.96
CA PHE A 14 -1.46 0.83 1.88
C PHE A 14 -1.02 0.43 3.28
N VAL A 15 -0.13 1.20 3.88
CA VAL A 15 0.42 0.95 5.22
C VAL A 15 0.33 2.22 6.06
N ASP A 16 0.19 2.08 7.38
CA ASP A 16 0.33 3.19 8.32
C ASP A 16 1.82 3.41 8.68
N GLU A 17 2.11 4.49 9.41
CA GLU A 17 3.47 4.88 9.75
C GLU A 17 4.16 3.85 10.66
N ASN A 18 3.44 3.26 11.63
CA ASN A 18 4.01 2.26 12.54
C ASN A 18 4.31 0.96 11.80
N THR A 19 3.42 0.53 10.91
CA THR A 19 3.67 -0.64 10.05
C THR A 19 4.86 -0.40 9.13
N LEU A 20 5.01 0.80 8.55
CA LEU A 20 6.17 1.12 7.70
C LEU A 20 7.49 1.05 8.47
N GLU A 21 7.51 1.56 9.70
CA GLU A 21 8.69 1.49 10.57
C GLU A 21 9.04 0.03 10.89
N THR A 22 8.04 -0.76 11.29
CA THR A 22 8.22 -2.19 11.58
C THR A 22 8.76 -2.95 10.37
N MET A 23 8.17 -2.74 9.19
CA MET A 23 8.66 -3.32 7.93
C MET A 23 10.10 -2.91 7.63
N SER A 24 10.46 -1.66 7.88
CA SER A 24 11.82 -1.16 7.65
C SER A 24 12.84 -1.81 8.60
N LEU A 25 12.44 -2.06 9.86
CA LEU A 25 13.27 -2.77 10.85
C LEU A 25 13.46 -4.25 10.47
N GLU A 26 12.45 -4.88 9.88
CA GLU A 26 12.52 -6.24 9.34
C GLU A 26 13.28 -6.34 8.00
N GLY A 27 13.85 -5.23 7.51
CA GLY A 27 14.63 -5.17 6.27
C GLY A 27 13.80 -4.99 5.00
N GLN A 28 12.48 -4.81 5.11
CA GLN A 28 11.57 -4.52 4.00
C GLN A 28 11.45 -3.01 3.75
N LYS A 29 12.60 -2.34 3.62
CA LYS A 29 12.64 -0.90 3.37
C LYS A 29 12.24 -0.60 1.92
N PRO A 30 11.34 0.38 1.68
CA PRO A 30 11.05 0.82 0.33
C PRO A 30 12.30 1.34 -0.38
N ASP A 31 12.42 1.02 -1.67
CA ASP A 31 13.48 1.56 -2.52
C ASP A 31 13.32 3.08 -2.74
N GLN A 32 14.25 3.70 -3.46
CA GLN A 32 14.18 5.14 -3.79
C GLN A 32 12.91 5.51 -4.57
N MET A 33 12.31 4.53 -5.27
CA MET A 33 11.06 4.69 -6.00
C MET A 33 9.84 4.33 -5.14
N GLY A 34 10.00 3.98 -3.86
CA GLY A 34 8.94 3.63 -2.91
C GLY A 34 8.34 2.23 -3.10
N PHE A 35 9.08 1.28 -3.68
CA PHE A 35 8.65 -0.10 -3.85
C PHE A 35 9.32 -1.05 -2.86
N VAL A 36 8.59 -2.09 -2.45
CA VAL A 36 9.12 -3.28 -1.78
C VAL A 36 8.81 -4.47 -2.67
N GLY A 37 9.82 -4.97 -3.37
CA GLY A 37 9.67 -6.03 -4.36
C GLY A 37 8.75 -5.62 -5.52
N LEU A 38 7.52 -6.11 -5.53
CA LEU A 38 6.50 -5.78 -6.56
C LEU A 38 5.53 -4.69 -6.12
N TRP A 39 5.48 -4.37 -4.83
CA TRP A 39 4.44 -3.54 -4.24
C TRP A 39 4.89 -2.10 -4.12
N LYS A 40 4.13 -1.17 -4.68
CA LYS A 40 4.25 0.25 -4.40
C LYS A 40 3.69 0.52 -3.01
N ILE A 41 4.51 1.03 -2.11
CA ILE A 41 4.09 1.36 -0.75
C ILE A 41 3.47 2.76 -0.73
N VAL A 42 2.27 2.86 -0.16
CA VAL A 42 1.55 4.13 0.05
C VAL A 42 1.29 4.28 1.54
N VAL A 43 1.91 5.30 2.13
CA VAL A 43 1.77 5.58 3.57
C VAL A 43 0.50 6.39 3.80
N VAL A 44 -0.41 5.84 4.60
CA VAL A 44 -1.67 6.50 4.97
C VAL A 44 -1.50 7.20 6.30
N LYS A 45 -1.61 8.52 6.27
CA LYS A 45 -1.61 9.37 7.48
C LYS A 45 -3.05 9.69 7.89
N ASN A 46 -3.24 10.04 9.16
CA ASN A 46 -4.52 10.48 9.72
C ASN A 46 -5.64 9.46 9.48
N LEU A 47 -5.44 8.24 10.02
CA LEU A 47 -6.43 7.18 9.90
C LEU A 47 -7.78 7.63 10.51
N PRO A 48 -8.90 7.44 9.80
CA PRO A 48 -10.21 7.90 10.28
C PRO A 48 -10.75 7.08 11.46
N TYR A 49 -10.14 5.93 11.74
CA TYR A 49 -10.55 5.01 12.79
C TYR A 49 -9.34 4.56 13.60
N SER A 50 -9.52 4.45 14.92
CA SER A 50 -8.53 3.85 15.83
C SER A 50 -8.47 2.32 15.71
N ASP A 51 -9.57 1.67 15.34
CA ASP A 51 -9.62 0.21 15.10
C ASP A 51 -9.05 -0.12 13.71
N MET A 52 -7.86 -0.76 13.69
CA MET A 52 -7.16 -1.17 12.48
C MET A 52 -8.00 -2.08 11.56
N ARG A 53 -8.96 -2.86 12.10
CA ARG A 53 -9.84 -3.71 11.30
C ARG A 53 -10.77 -2.92 10.38
N ARG A 54 -11.05 -1.66 10.71
CA ARG A 54 -11.87 -0.76 9.89
C ARG A 54 -11.04 -0.03 8.85
N VAL A 55 -9.78 0.26 9.17
CA VAL A 55 -8.83 0.95 8.27
C VAL A 55 -8.63 0.18 6.97
N GLY A 56 -8.49 -1.15 7.03
CA GLY A 56 -8.34 -1.98 5.83
C GLY A 56 -9.54 -1.92 4.86
N LYS A 57 -10.71 -1.48 5.31
CA LYS A 57 -11.89 -1.30 4.45
C LYS A 57 -11.89 0.05 3.71
N VAL A 58 -11.13 1.04 4.19
CA VAL A 58 -11.13 2.40 3.61
C VAL A 58 -10.63 2.41 2.17
N PRO A 59 -9.48 1.79 1.80
CA PRO A 59 -9.04 1.73 0.41
C PRO A 59 -10.02 0.99 -0.50
N LYS A 60 -10.76 0.00 0.04
CA LYS A 60 -11.79 -0.73 -0.70
C LYS A 60 -12.97 0.16 -1.09
N PHE A 61 -13.42 1.04 -0.18
CA PHE A 61 -14.53 1.95 -0.47
C PHE A 61 -14.11 3.14 -1.34
N LEU A 62 -12.85 3.57 -1.24
CA LEU A 62 -12.32 4.71 -1.98
C LEU A 62 -11.56 4.33 -3.25
N ALA A 63 -11.69 3.09 -3.73
CA ALA A 63 -11.01 2.64 -4.95
C ALA A 63 -11.26 3.57 -6.14
N HIS A 64 -12.50 4.08 -6.28
CA HIS A 64 -12.89 5.06 -7.31
C HIS A 64 -12.16 6.41 -7.24
N ARG A 65 -11.59 6.77 -6.07
CA ARG A 65 -10.77 7.98 -5.89
C ARG A 65 -9.27 7.69 -5.96
N LEU A 66 -8.87 6.49 -5.56
CA LEU A 66 -7.47 6.07 -5.51
C LEU A 66 -6.95 5.67 -6.90
N PHE A 67 -7.83 5.17 -7.76
CA PHE A 67 -7.53 4.78 -9.13
C PHE A 67 -8.46 5.56 -10.07
N THR A 68 -8.09 6.80 -10.39
CA THR A 68 -8.93 7.75 -11.13
C THR A 68 -9.01 7.50 -12.64
N THR A 69 -8.38 6.43 -13.13
CA THR A 69 -8.40 6.04 -14.53
C THR A 69 -8.62 4.54 -14.64
N ALA A 70 -9.78 4.15 -15.14
CA ALA A 70 -9.99 2.88 -15.82
C ALA A 70 -9.91 3.11 -17.32
#